data_AF-A0A7Y9E1C7-F1
#
_entry.id   AF-A0A7Y9E1C7-F1
#
_cell.length_a   1.000
_cell.length_b   1.000
_cell.length_c   1.000
_cell.angle_alpha   90.00
_cell.angle_beta   90.00
_cell.angle_gamma   90.00
#
_symmetry.space_group_name_H-M   'P 1'
#
loop_
_entity.id
_entity.type
_entity.pdbx_description
1 polymer ?
#
loop_
_entity_poly.entity_id
_entity_poly.type
_entity_poly.pdbx_seq_one_letter_code
_entity_poly.pdbx_strand_id
1 'polypeptide(L)'
;MSNLAGPDQPAPPGWRSHQHVQRFVTPASRDRVWAWLNDPATFTGTQIPPWRVEFLGGGFGEGVVTTHHGPGLHLPGVLGEIREGEHRDLQYLYGAYAISFRLLRPTRLWIGVADAPGGGTEVELRIDAHVHPRMLRLWAFSQRLFWRRFRSWTAKATA
;
A
#
# COMPACT_ATOMS: atom_id res chain seq x y z
N MET A 1 -5.39 -16.13 19.74
CA MET A 1 -6.08 -14.89 19.36
C MET A 1 -5.94 -14.72 17.86
N SER A 2 -7.02 -14.46 17.12
CA SER A 2 -6.94 -14.23 15.66
C SER A 2 -6.17 -12.95 15.38
N ASN A 3 -5.22 -12.99 14.44
CA ASN A 3 -4.52 -11.79 13.98
C ASN A 3 -5.55 -10.84 13.33
N LEU A 4 -5.73 -9.65 13.91
CA LEU A 4 -6.67 -8.63 13.42
C LEU A 4 -6.01 -7.67 12.42
N ALA A 5 -4.74 -7.91 12.07
CA ALA A 5 -3.99 -7.16 11.09
C ALA A 5 -3.58 -8.07 9.92
N GLY A 6 -3.37 -7.46 8.75
CA GLY A 6 -2.68 -8.14 7.67
C GLY A 6 -3.57 -9.07 6.83
N PRO A 7 -2.97 -9.82 5.89
CA PRO A 7 -3.68 -10.57 4.84
C PRO A 7 -4.56 -11.71 5.38
N ASP A 8 -4.26 -12.23 6.57
CA ASP A 8 -4.96 -13.37 7.18
C ASP A 8 -6.26 -12.98 7.89
N GLN A 9 -6.65 -11.71 7.85
CA GLN A 9 -7.93 -11.27 8.37
C GLN A 9 -9.09 -12.06 7.76
N PRO A 10 -10.12 -12.43 8.54
CA PRO A 10 -11.23 -13.23 8.04
C PRO A 10 -12.06 -12.43 7.03
N ALA A 11 -12.29 -13.03 5.86
CA ALA A 11 -13.21 -12.49 4.87
C ALA A 11 -14.66 -12.59 5.36
N PRO A 12 -15.50 -11.55 5.15
CA PRO A 12 -16.93 -11.69 5.37
C PRO A 12 -17.55 -12.81 4.50
N PRO A 13 -18.62 -13.49 4.96
CA PRO A 13 -19.27 -14.54 4.17
C PRO A 13 -19.66 -14.06 2.77
N GLY A 14 -19.30 -14.85 1.77
CA GLY A 14 -19.60 -14.57 0.35
C GLY A 14 -18.71 -13.52 -0.31
N TRP A 15 -17.79 -12.87 0.40
CA TRP A 15 -16.82 -11.96 -0.21
C TRP A 15 -15.71 -12.72 -0.95
N ARG A 16 -14.89 -11.98 -1.70
CA ARG A 16 -13.74 -12.53 -2.42
C ARG A 16 -12.47 -11.88 -1.92
N SER A 17 -11.46 -12.68 -1.61
CA SER A 17 -10.09 -12.21 -1.50
C SER A 17 -9.62 -11.77 -2.89
N HIS A 18 -9.00 -10.61 -2.96
CA HIS A 18 -8.48 -10.05 -4.20
C HIS A 18 -7.07 -9.52 -3.95
N GLN A 19 -6.14 -9.93 -4.81
CA GLN A 19 -4.79 -9.39 -4.85
C GLN A 19 -4.60 -8.59 -6.14
N HIS A 20 -4.17 -7.34 -6.00
CA HIS A 20 -3.66 -6.55 -7.10
C HIS A 20 -2.13 -6.53 -7.05
N VAL A 21 -1.49 -6.86 -8.17
CA VAL A 21 -0.03 -6.78 -8.32
C VAL A 21 0.30 -5.82 -9.46
N GLN A 22 1.24 -4.92 -9.22
CA GLN A 22 1.81 -4.07 -10.25
C GLN A 22 3.33 -4.08 -10.17
N ARG A 23 3.97 -4.21 -11.33
CA ARG A 23 5.43 -4.15 -11.48
C ARG A 23 5.82 -3.08 -12.48
N PHE A 24 6.92 -2.39 -12.24
CA PHE A 24 7.53 -1.47 -13.20
C PHE A 24 9.01 -1.26 -12.87
N VAL A 25 9.78 -0.83 -13.86
CA VAL A 25 11.19 -0.45 -13.69
C VAL A 25 11.32 1.07 -13.70
N THR A 26 12.17 1.59 -12.81
CA THR A 26 12.62 2.99 -12.75
C THR A 26 14.14 3.05 -12.94
N PRO A 27 14.68 4.08 -13.63
CA PRO A 27 16.14 4.18 -13.84
C PRO A 27 16.94 4.57 -12.59
N ALA A 28 16.28 5.01 -11.51
CA ALA A 28 16.95 5.36 -10.27
C ALA A 28 17.60 4.14 -9.59
N SER A 29 18.61 4.39 -8.74
CA SER A 29 19.25 3.32 -7.96
C SER A 29 18.31 2.76 -6.89
N ARG A 30 18.56 1.50 -6.50
CA ARG A 30 17.75 0.81 -5.49
C ARG A 30 17.73 1.58 -4.18
N ASP A 31 18.88 2.05 -3.72
CA ASP A 31 19.00 2.79 -2.47
C ASP A 31 18.19 4.08 -2.49
N ARG A 32 18.14 4.78 -3.63
CA ARG A 32 17.35 6.01 -3.77
C ARG A 32 15.85 5.73 -3.74
N VAL A 33 15.41 4.68 -4.44
CA VAL A 33 14.00 4.25 -4.41
C VAL A 33 13.62 3.78 -3.01
N TRP A 34 14.50 3.02 -2.35
CA TRP A 34 14.28 2.50 -1.01
C TRP A 34 14.17 3.61 0.04
N ALA A 35 15.09 4.58 0.03
CA ALA A 35 15.03 5.74 0.92
C ALA A 35 13.73 6.52 0.73
N TRP A 36 13.29 6.73 -0.51
CA TRP A 36 12.02 7.37 -0.81
C TRP A 36 10.81 6.58 -0.27
N LEU A 37 10.80 5.26 -0.42
CA LEU A 37 9.70 4.39 0.03
C LEU A 37 9.54 4.34 1.56
N ASN A 38 10.59 4.64 2.32
CA ASN A 38 10.63 4.60 3.78
C ASN A 38 10.66 6.00 4.44
N ASP A 39 10.52 7.06 3.65
CA ASP A 39 10.33 8.42 4.18
C ASP A 39 8.84 8.70 4.42
N PRO A 40 8.39 8.97 5.66
CA PRO A 40 7.01 9.40 5.92
C PRO A 40 6.56 10.58 5.05
N ALA A 41 7.46 11.52 4.73
CA ALA A 41 7.14 12.69 3.92
C ALA A 41 6.64 12.33 2.51
N THR A 42 7.06 11.18 1.98
CA THR A 42 6.56 10.62 0.72
C THR A 42 5.05 10.44 0.75
N PHE A 43 4.50 10.01 1.89
CA PHE A 43 3.08 9.71 2.03
C PHE A 43 2.30 10.89 2.58
N THR A 44 2.87 11.69 3.49
CA THR A 44 2.16 12.81 4.12
C THR A 44 2.12 14.05 3.23
N GLY A 45 3.21 14.36 2.50
CA GLY A 45 3.34 15.60 1.71
C GLY A 45 2.69 15.55 0.33
N THR A 46 2.29 14.37 -0.15
CA THR A 46 1.76 14.17 -1.51
C THR A 46 0.23 14.03 -1.55
N GLN A 47 -0.46 14.05 -0.40
CA GLN A 47 -1.90 13.91 -0.35
C GLN A 47 -2.62 15.19 -0.78
N ILE A 48 -3.67 15.02 -1.58
CA ILE A 48 -4.57 16.10 -1.96
C ILE A 48 -5.63 16.25 -0.86
N PRO A 49 -5.90 17.45 -0.34
CA PRO A 49 -6.98 17.65 0.64
C PRO A 49 -8.34 17.14 0.13
N PRO A 50 -9.19 16.57 0.99
CA PRO A 50 -9.04 16.40 2.45
C PRO A 50 -8.36 15.09 2.90
N TRP A 51 -7.76 14.31 2.00
CA TRP A 51 -7.08 13.07 2.36
C TRP A 51 -5.77 13.33 3.09
N ARG A 52 -5.46 12.47 4.07
CA ARG A 52 -4.25 12.58 4.89
C ARG A 52 -3.66 11.21 5.21
N VAL A 53 -2.36 11.22 5.47
CA VAL A 53 -1.63 10.10 6.06
C VAL A 53 -0.98 10.59 7.33
N GLU A 54 -1.08 9.78 8.38
CA GLU A 54 -0.51 10.08 9.68
C GLU A 54 0.26 8.87 10.18
N PHE A 55 1.44 9.10 10.75
CA PHE A 55 2.28 8.09 11.40
C PHE A 55 2.35 8.42 12.88
N LEU A 56 1.90 7.49 13.73
CA LEU A 56 1.95 7.67 15.17
C LEU A 56 3.41 7.68 15.63
N GLY A 57 3.83 8.76 16.27
CA GLY A 57 5.23 8.94 16.71
C GLY A 57 6.20 9.43 15.62
N GLY A 58 5.72 9.71 14.40
CA GLY A 58 6.48 10.41 13.35
C GLY A 58 7.59 9.62 12.65
N GLY A 59 7.80 8.35 13.01
CA GLY A 59 8.83 7.49 12.41
C GLY A 59 8.32 6.57 11.29
N PHE A 60 9.25 5.82 10.71
CA PHE A 60 8.99 4.75 9.75
C PHE A 60 9.79 3.51 10.16
N GLY A 61 9.14 2.56 10.82
CA GLY A 61 9.77 1.36 11.34
C GLY A 61 8.73 0.30 11.69
N GLU A 62 9.18 -0.93 11.89
CA GLU A 62 8.28 -2.03 12.27
C GLU A 62 7.49 -1.69 13.54
N GLY A 63 6.19 -2.02 13.56
CA GLY A 63 5.28 -1.72 14.66
C GLY A 63 4.74 -0.28 14.68
N VAL A 64 5.24 0.64 13.85
CA VAL A 64 4.67 1.99 13.75
C VAL A 64 3.25 1.90 13.18
N VAL A 65 2.32 2.52 13.90
CA VAL A 65 0.92 2.62 13.49
C VAL A 65 0.75 3.80 12.55
N THR A 66 0.01 3.58 11.47
CA THR A 66 -0.30 4.60 10.47
C THR A 66 -1.80 4.63 10.22
N THR A 67 -2.33 5.75 9.75
CA THR A 67 -3.68 5.80 9.20
C THR A 67 -3.72 6.64 7.94
N HIS A 68 -4.28 6.07 6.87
CA HIS A 68 -4.64 6.85 5.67
C HIS A 68 -6.14 7.08 5.71
N HIS A 69 -6.57 8.34 5.72
CA HIS A 69 -7.98 8.65 5.94
C HIS A 69 -8.48 9.82 5.09
N GLY A 70 -9.79 9.88 4.94
CA GLY A 70 -10.51 10.91 4.21
C GLY A 70 -11.94 10.45 3.85
N PRO A 71 -12.67 11.23 3.05
CA PRO A 71 -13.99 10.84 2.57
C PRO A 71 -13.94 9.47 1.87
N GLY A 72 -14.74 8.53 2.39
CA GLY A 72 -14.79 7.16 1.87
C GLY A 72 -13.51 6.35 2.06
N LEU A 73 -12.55 6.78 2.90
CA LEU A 73 -11.30 6.06 3.11
C LEU A 73 -10.94 6.07 4.59
N HIS A 74 -10.68 4.89 5.14
CA HIS A 74 -10.09 4.76 6.47
C HIS A 74 -9.23 3.50 6.47
N LEU A 75 -7.91 3.66 6.48
CA LEU A 75 -6.94 2.58 6.39
C LEU A 75 -5.97 2.66 7.57
N PRO A 76 -6.43 2.37 8.80
CA PRO A 76 -5.53 2.17 9.91
C PRO A 76 -4.68 0.92 9.62
N GLY A 77 -3.40 1.00 9.94
CA GLY A 77 -2.46 -0.08 9.68
C GLY A 77 -1.25 -0.01 10.59
N VAL A 78 -0.47 -1.09 10.59
CA VAL A 78 0.80 -1.19 11.29
C VAL A 78 1.86 -1.60 10.27
N LEU A 79 3.01 -0.93 10.30
CA LEU A 79 4.16 -1.37 9.52
C LEU A 79 4.58 -2.75 10.06
N GLY A 80 4.52 -3.75 9.19
CA GLY A 80 4.91 -5.12 9.48
C GLY A 80 6.41 -5.29 9.31
N GLU A 81 6.81 -6.39 8.66
CA GLU A 81 8.21 -6.66 8.33
C GLU A 81 8.78 -5.61 7.35
N ILE A 82 9.98 -5.12 7.66
CA ILE A 82 10.78 -4.25 6.80
C ILE A 82 12.16 -4.90 6.65
N ARG A 83 12.42 -5.45 5.46
CA ARG A 83 13.75 -5.92 5.07
C ARG A 83 14.45 -4.84 4.26
N GLU A 84 15.49 -4.28 4.86
CA GLU A 84 16.27 -3.17 4.32
C GLU A 84 16.73 -3.44 2.88
N GLY A 85 16.43 -2.54 1.96
CA GLY A 85 16.77 -2.67 0.54
C GLY A 85 16.03 -3.76 -0.24
N GLU A 86 15.06 -4.45 0.37
CA GLU A 86 14.31 -5.54 -0.27
C GLU A 86 12.81 -5.26 -0.31
N HIS A 87 12.17 -5.11 0.84
CA HIS A 87 10.72 -4.92 0.89
C HIS A 87 10.22 -4.39 2.21
N ARG A 88 9.02 -3.81 2.18
CA ARG A 88 8.27 -3.41 3.37
C ARG A 88 6.82 -3.82 3.31
N ASP A 89 6.26 -4.05 4.48
CA ASP A 89 4.88 -4.45 4.67
C ASP A 89 4.09 -3.41 5.47
N LEU A 90 2.87 -3.12 5.05
CA LEU A 90 1.87 -2.39 5.81
C LEU A 90 0.64 -3.28 5.95
N GLN A 91 0.40 -3.75 7.17
CA GLN A 91 -0.73 -4.60 7.50
C GLN A 91 -1.88 -3.72 7.98
N TYR A 92 -2.97 -3.69 7.23
CA TYR A 92 -4.15 -2.91 7.65
C TYR A 92 -4.85 -3.60 8.82
N LEU A 93 -5.41 -2.81 9.73
CA LEU A 93 -6.13 -3.30 10.90
C LEU A 93 -7.60 -3.55 10.58
N TYR A 94 -8.24 -4.40 11.39
CA TYR A 94 -9.70 -4.55 11.35
C TYR A 94 -10.38 -3.19 11.52
N GLY A 95 -11.31 -2.88 10.61
CA GLY A 95 -11.90 -1.53 10.48
C GLY A 95 -11.39 -0.76 9.27
N ALA A 96 -10.38 -1.26 8.57
CA ALA A 96 -9.91 -0.67 7.32
C ALA A 96 -10.93 -0.84 6.18
N TYR A 97 -11.15 0.23 5.42
CA TYR A 97 -11.97 0.25 4.21
C TYR A 97 -11.55 1.30 3.19
N ALA A 98 -11.90 1.00 1.93
CA ALA A 98 -12.02 1.99 0.87
C ALA A 98 -13.46 1.99 0.34
N ILE A 99 -14.01 3.16 0.03
CA ILE A 99 -15.41 3.42 -0.31
C ILE A 99 -16.37 3.16 0.88
N SER A 100 -16.41 1.94 1.41
CA SER A 100 -17.23 1.56 2.56
C SER A 100 -16.76 0.24 3.17
N PHE A 101 -16.81 0.14 4.49
CA PHE A 101 -16.53 -1.11 5.22
C PHE A 101 -17.46 -2.28 4.86
N ARG A 102 -18.61 -1.98 4.24
CA ARG A 102 -19.57 -2.97 3.71
C ARG A 102 -19.25 -3.44 2.29
N LEU A 103 -18.26 -2.84 1.63
CA LEU A 103 -17.94 -3.11 0.23
C LEU A 103 -16.50 -3.57 0.01
N LEU A 104 -15.55 -3.05 0.79
CA LEU A 104 -14.15 -3.29 0.53
C LEU A 104 -13.31 -3.09 1.79
N ARG A 105 -12.47 -4.08 2.11
CA ARG A 105 -11.61 -4.10 3.29
C ARG A 105 -10.19 -4.46 2.89
N PRO A 106 -9.30 -3.48 2.69
CA PRO A 106 -7.89 -3.76 2.45
C PRO A 106 -7.29 -4.45 3.66
N THR A 107 -6.37 -5.38 3.41
CA THR A 107 -5.73 -6.19 4.45
C THR A 107 -4.22 -5.98 4.45
N ARG A 108 -3.61 -5.72 3.29
CA ARG A 108 -2.17 -5.51 3.16
C ARG A 108 -1.81 -4.55 2.03
N LEU A 109 -0.76 -3.77 2.23
CA LEU A 109 0.03 -3.13 1.18
C LEU A 109 1.49 -3.58 1.35
N TRP A 110 2.00 -4.32 0.38
CA TRP A 110 3.38 -4.78 0.34
C TRP A 110 4.10 -4.11 -0.84
N ILE A 111 5.31 -3.62 -0.61
CA ILE A 111 6.13 -3.01 -1.66
C ILE A 111 7.52 -3.62 -1.58
N GLY A 112 8.00 -4.17 -2.70
CA GLY A 112 9.34 -4.71 -2.86
C GLY A 112 10.13 -3.98 -3.93
N VAL A 113 11.45 -4.03 -3.79
CA VAL A 113 12.41 -3.50 -4.75
C VAL A 113 13.49 -4.54 -5.06
N ALA A 114 13.96 -4.55 -6.30
CA ALA A 114 15.05 -5.39 -6.76
C ALA A 114 15.87 -4.67 -7.82
N ASP A 115 17.12 -5.10 -8.05
CA ASP A 115 17.92 -4.59 -9.16
C ASP A 115 17.33 -5.10 -10.49
N ALA A 116 17.10 -4.19 -11.44
CA ALA A 116 16.57 -4.58 -12.74
C ALA A 116 17.70 -5.14 -13.63
N PRO A 117 17.48 -6.22 -14.41
CA PRO A 117 18.51 -6.83 -15.26
C PRO A 117 19.17 -5.87 -16.28
N GLY A 118 18.48 -4.80 -16.66
CA GLY A 118 18.99 -3.76 -17.58
C GLY A 118 19.49 -2.49 -16.89
N GLY A 119 19.69 -2.52 -15.57
CA GLY A 119 20.00 -1.35 -14.75
C GLY A 119 18.75 -0.63 -14.21
N GLY A 120 18.94 0.09 -13.11
CA GLY A 120 17.86 0.71 -12.34
C GLY A 120 17.21 -0.26 -11.35
N THR A 121 15.98 0.04 -10.94
CA THR A 121 15.26 -0.70 -9.90
C THR A 121 13.91 -1.18 -10.40
N GLU A 122 13.65 -2.47 -10.25
CA GLU A 122 12.31 -3.03 -10.35
C GLU A 122 11.55 -2.80 -9.05
N VAL A 123 10.34 -2.26 -9.15
CA VAL A 123 9.43 -2.05 -8.02
C VAL A 123 8.21 -2.93 -8.22
N GLU A 124 7.90 -3.71 -7.19
CA GLU A 124 6.68 -4.51 -7.13
C GLU A 124 5.78 -4.02 -6.00
N LEU A 125 4.52 -3.77 -6.34
CA LEU A 125 3.50 -3.37 -5.39
C LEU A 125 2.40 -4.43 -5.37
N ARG A 126 2.03 -4.87 -4.16
CA ARG A 126 0.94 -5.82 -3.93
C ARG A 126 -0.06 -5.24 -2.95
N ILE A 127 -1.34 -5.35 -3.29
CA ILE A 127 -2.43 -4.97 -2.39
C ILE A 127 -3.39 -6.12 -2.26
N ASP A 128 -3.56 -6.55 -1.02
CA ASP A 128 -4.53 -7.55 -0.64
C ASP A 128 -5.76 -6.88 -0.04
N ALA A 129 -6.94 -7.37 -0.42
CA ALA A 129 -8.21 -6.88 0.10
C ALA A 129 -9.30 -7.95 0.03
N HIS A 130 -10.25 -7.85 0.96
CA HIS A 130 -11.54 -8.52 0.84
C HIS A 130 -12.51 -7.58 0.13
N VAL A 131 -13.17 -8.08 -0.91
CA VAL A 131 -14.05 -7.27 -1.77
C VAL A 131 -15.41 -7.92 -1.89
N HIS A 132 -16.46 -7.12 -1.72
CA HIS A 132 -17.82 -7.54 -2.01
C HIS A 132 -17.96 -7.88 -3.50
N PRO A 133 -18.61 -9.00 -3.90
CA PRO A 133 -18.60 -9.47 -5.28
C PRO A 133 -19.06 -8.44 -6.32
N ARG A 134 -20.05 -7.61 -5.97
CA ARG A 134 -20.57 -6.53 -6.84
C ARG A 134 -19.52 -5.45 -7.16
N MET A 135 -18.50 -5.29 -6.31
CA MET A 135 -17.46 -4.26 -6.45
C MET A 135 -16.17 -4.80 -7.07
N LEU A 136 -16.03 -6.12 -7.23
CA LEU A 136 -14.76 -6.74 -7.61
C LEU A 136 -14.20 -6.20 -8.93
N ARG A 137 -15.04 -6.08 -9.97
CA ARG A 137 -14.61 -5.60 -11.29
C ARG A 137 -14.23 -4.13 -11.27
N LEU A 138 -15.05 -3.31 -10.62
CA LEU A 138 -14.79 -1.87 -10.47
C LEU A 138 -13.51 -1.63 -9.65
N TRP A 139 -13.33 -2.39 -8.57
CA TRP A 139 -12.12 -2.33 -7.76
C TRP A 139 -10.87 -2.69 -8.54
N ALA A 140 -10.86 -3.85 -9.21
CA ALA A 140 -9.70 -4.29 -10.00
C ALA A 140 -9.32 -3.28 -11.08
N PHE A 141 -10.33 -2.66 -11.72
CA PHE A 141 -10.10 -1.57 -12.68
C PHE A 141 -9.51 -0.32 -12.01
N SER A 142 -10.07 0.12 -10.88
CA SER A 142 -9.60 1.30 -10.16
C SER A 142 -8.16 1.15 -9.68
N GLN A 143 -7.79 -0.03 -9.17
CA GLN A 143 -6.42 -0.34 -8.74
C GLN A 143 -5.43 -0.19 -9.90
N ARG A 144 -5.75 -0.79 -11.05
CA ARG A 144 -4.92 -0.64 -12.26
C ARG A 144 -4.75 0.82 -12.67
N LEU A 145 -5.80 1.63 -12.59
CA LEU A 145 -5.73 3.03 -13.01
C LEU A 145 -4.93 3.88 -12.01
N PHE A 146 -5.18 3.71 -10.71
CA PHE A 146 -4.54 4.46 -9.65
C PHE A 146 -3.04 4.13 -9.59
N TRP A 147 -2.68 2.85 -9.51
CA TRP A 147 -1.28 2.43 -9.31
C TRP A 147 -0.40 2.63 -10.55
N ARG A 148 -0.98 2.79 -11.75
CA ARG A 148 -0.21 3.26 -12.93
C ARG A 148 0.50 4.60 -12.67
N ARG A 149 -0.09 5.48 -11.84
CA ARG A 149 0.52 6.76 -11.48
C ARG A 149 1.71 6.61 -10.54
N PHE A 150 1.80 5.50 -9.80
CA PHE A 150 2.89 5.23 -8.87
C PHE A 150 4.25 5.19 -9.58
N ARG A 151 4.29 4.68 -10.83
CA ARG A 151 5.47 4.78 -11.69
C ARG A 151 5.92 6.22 -11.89
N SER A 152 4.98 7.12 -12.20
CA SER A 152 5.27 8.53 -12.42
C SER A 152 5.66 9.24 -11.12
N TRP A 153 5.09 8.88 -9.98
CA TRP A 153 5.47 9.42 -8.67
C TRP A 153 6.89 9.01 -8.30
N THR A 154 7.21 7.73 -8.46
CA THR A 154 8.56 7.21 -8.25
C THR A 154 9.56 7.96 -9.13
N ALA A 155 9.30 8.03 -10.43
CA ALA A 155 10.18 8.73 -11.38
C ALA A 155 10.39 10.21 -11.01
N LYS A 156 9.37 10.92 -10.53
CA LYS A 156 9.50 12.33 -10.11
C LYS A 156 10.28 12.50 -8.81
N ALA A 157 10.09 11.60 -7.85
CA ALA A 157 10.76 11.68 -6.56
C ALA A 157 12.22 11.22 -6.62
N THR A 158 12.56 10.36 -7.57
CA THR A 158 13.88 9.74 -7.70
C THR A 158 14.67 10.21 -8.93
N ALA A 159 14.17 11.20 -9.68
CA ALA A 159 14.93 11.93 -10.70
C ALA A 159 15.96 12.83 -10.01
#